data_AF-A0A967Z3F5-F1
#
_entry.id   AF-A0A967Z3F5-F1
#
_cell.length_a   1.000
_cell.length_b   1.000
_cell.length_c   1.000
_cell.angle_alpha   90.00
_cell.angle_beta   90.00
_cell.angle_gamma   90.00
#
_symmetry.space_group_name_H-M   'P 1'
#
loop_
_entity.id
_entity.type
_entity.pdbx_description
1 polymer ?
#
loop_
_entity_poly.entity_id
_entity_poly.type
_entity_poly.pdbx_seq_one_letter_code
_entity_poly.pdbx_strand_id
1 'polypeptide(L)'
;MATKKRSKVTAEPVLQNWDDVKAKFKELVWLDLQVEKISDEQTEAINKLKEKFEEKSESLVARKIRLEKDIEEFCEFHMEQFDKGRTKDFGFGQIGFRKSTPLK
;
A
#
# COMPACT_ATOMS: atom_id res chain seq x y z
N MET A 1 -17.48 46.36 -20.14
CA MET A 1 -16.88 45.01 -20.14
C MET A 1 -18.00 44.00 -20.38
N ALA A 2 -18.17 43.53 -21.62
CA ALA A 2 -19.31 42.69 -22.03
C ALA A 2 -19.13 41.24 -21.57
N THR A 3 -20.11 40.69 -20.86
CA THR A 3 -20.15 39.29 -20.44
C THR A 3 -20.44 38.40 -21.65
N LYS A 4 -19.43 37.64 -22.06
CA LYS A 4 -19.50 36.70 -23.19
C LYS A 4 -20.46 35.55 -22.85
N LYS A 5 -21.67 35.60 -23.42
CA LYS A 5 -22.70 34.54 -23.34
C LYS A 5 -22.13 33.26 -23.94
N ARG A 6 -21.93 32.20 -23.14
CA ARG A 6 -21.56 30.86 -23.65
C ARG A 6 -22.72 30.35 -24.51
N SER A 7 -22.54 30.30 -25.83
CA SER A 7 -23.43 29.55 -26.72
C SER A 7 -23.23 28.06 -26.43
N LYS A 8 -24.32 27.34 -26.11
CA LYS A 8 -24.30 25.88 -26.15
C LYS A 8 -24.00 25.49 -27.59
N VAL A 9 -22.89 24.80 -27.82
CA VAL A 9 -22.65 24.11 -29.07
C VAL A 9 -23.66 22.97 -29.11
N THR A 10 -24.74 23.15 -29.86
CA THR A 10 -25.73 22.11 -30.11
C THR A 10 -25.18 21.23 -31.23
N ALA A 11 -24.23 20.36 -30.90
CA ALA A 11 -23.87 19.27 -31.79
C ALA A 11 -25.07 18.31 -31.86
N GLU A 12 -25.53 17.99 -33.07
CA GLU A 12 -26.56 16.98 -33.25
C GLU A 12 -26.05 15.65 -32.68
N PRO A 13 -26.89 14.89 -31.95
CA PRO A 13 -26.48 13.61 -31.41
C PRO A 13 -26.12 12.66 -32.56
N VAL A 14 -24.94 12.04 -32.46
CA VAL A 14 -24.45 11.07 -33.46
C VAL A 14 -25.39 9.86 -33.58
N LEU A 15 -26.13 9.57 -32.51
CA LEU A 15 -27.11 8.49 -32.45
C LEU A 15 -28.49 9.07 -32.74
N GLN A 16 -29.11 8.61 -33.82
CA GLN A 16 -30.38 9.13 -34.31
C GLN A 16 -31.57 8.24 -33.89
N ASN A 17 -31.31 6.98 -33.52
CA ASN A 17 -32.35 6.02 -33.15
C ASN A 17 -32.04 5.28 -31.84
N TRP A 18 -33.10 4.87 -31.14
CA TRP A 18 -32.99 4.15 -29.87
C TRP A 18 -32.36 2.76 -30.01
N ASP A 19 -32.46 2.13 -31.18
CA ASP A 19 -31.80 0.85 -31.45
C ASP A 19 -30.28 0.99 -31.50
N ASP A 20 -29.77 2.08 -32.10
CA ASP A 20 -28.33 2.39 -32.12
C ASP A 20 -27.80 2.64 -30.71
N VAL A 21 -28.58 3.35 -29.88
CA VAL A 21 -28.27 3.58 -28.47
C VAL A 21 -28.20 2.24 -27.72
N LYS A 22 -29.14 1.33 -27.96
CA LYS A 22 -29.16 0.01 -27.31
C LYS A 22 -27.96 -0.84 -27.72
N ALA A 23 -27.59 -0.83 -29.00
CA ALA A 23 -26.41 -1.53 -29.49
C ALA A 23 -25.12 -0.97 -28.86
N LYS A 24 -24.97 0.35 -28.81
CA LYS A 24 -23.81 1.01 -28.20
C LYS A 24 -23.75 0.86 -26.69
N PHE A 25 -24.89 0.86 -26.02
CA PHE A 25 -24.95 0.59 -24.59
C PHE A 25 -24.54 -0.85 -24.26
N LYS A 26 -24.96 -1.82 -25.08
CA LYS A 26 -24.52 -3.21 -24.94
C LYS A 26 -23.00 -3.36 -25.14
N GLU A 27 -22.44 -2.65 -26.12
CA GLU A 27 -21.00 -2.61 -26.37
C GLU A 27 -20.25 -2.02 -25.16
N LEU A 28 -20.76 -0.92 -24.59
CA LEU A 28 -20.21 -0.28 -23.40
C LEU A 28 -20.19 -1.23 -22.19
N VAL A 29 -21.32 -1.86 -21.89
CA VAL A 29 -21.41 -2.82 -20.77
C VAL A 29 -20.46 -4.00 -20.99
N TRP A 30 -20.31 -4.47 -22.23
CA TRP A 30 -19.37 -5.53 -22.53
C TRP A 30 -17.92 -5.10 -22.30
N LEU A 31 -17.55 -3.88 -22.70
CA LEU A 31 -16.23 -3.31 -22.45
C LEU A 31 -15.95 -3.16 -20.95
N ASP A 32 -16.91 -2.67 -20.19
CA ASP A 32 -16.79 -2.55 -18.73
C ASP A 32 -16.53 -3.93 -18.08
N LEU A 33 -17.26 -4.96 -18.52
CA LEU A 33 -17.02 -6.34 -18.06
C LEU A 33 -15.63 -6.88 -18.44
N GLN A 34 -15.08 -6.49 -19.60
CA GLN A 34 -13.71 -6.88 -19.95
C GLN A 34 -12.68 -6.17 -19.07
N VAL A 35 -12.89 -4.88 -18.78
CA VAL A 35 -12.02 -4.10 -17.89
C VAL A 35 -12.04 -4.69 -16.48
N GLU A 36 -13.22 -5.04 -15.97
CA GLU A 36 -13.38 -5.68 -14.65
C GLU A 36 -12.63 -7.00 -14.58
N LYS A 37 -12.78 -7.88 -15.59
CA LYS A 37 -12.04 -9.14 -15.65
C LYS A 37 -10.52 -8.96 -15.62
N ILE A 38 -10.00 -7.99 -16.35
CA ILE A 38 -8.55 -7.69 -16.36
C ILE A 38 -8.10 -7.21 -14.97
N SER A 39 -8.91 -6.38 -14.30
CA SER A 39 -8.65 -5.91 -12.94
C SER A 39 -8.66 -7.05 -11.92
N ASP A 40 -9.58 -8.00 -12.06
CA ASP A 40 -9.65 -9.18 -11.21
C ASP A 40 -8.42 -10.07 -11.40
N GLU A 41 -8.04 -10.35 -12.66
CA GLU A 41 -6.83 -11.10 -12.99
C GLU A 41 -5.56 -10.43 -12.42
N GLN A 42 -5.47 -9.10 -12.51
CA GLN A 42 -4.38 -8.34 -11.92
C GLN A 42 -4.33 -8.50 -10.39
N THR A 43 -5.49 -8.41 -9.74
CA THR A 43 -5.59 -8.53 -8.29
C THR A 43 -5.19 -9.93 -7.82
N GLU A 44 -5.66 -10.97 -8.51
CA GLU A 44 -5.24 -12.35 -8.24
C GLU A 44 -3.73 -12.54 -8.41
N ALA A 45 -3.15 -12.01 -9.48
CA ALA A 45 -1.72 -12.11 -9.74
C ALA A 45 -0.89 -11.42 -8.63
N ILE A 46 -1.32 -10.24 -8.19
CA ILE A 46 -0.69 -9.51 -7.09
C ILE A 46 -0.77 -10.31 -5.79
N ASN A 47 -1.94 -10.88 -5.46
CA ASN A 47 -2.10 -11.65 -4.23
C ASN A 47 -1.20 -12.89 -4.23
N LYS A 48 -1.18 -13.66 -5.32
CA LYS A 48 -0.28 -14.81 -5.50
C LYS A 48 1.20 -14.40 -5.37
N LEU A 49 1.55 -13.21 -5.85
CA LEU A 49 2.91 -12.69 -5.76
C LEU A 49 3.25 -12.30 -4.32
N LYS A 50 2.34 -11.59 -3.63
CA LYS A 50 2.47 -11.23 -2.22
C LYS A 50 2.69 -12.46 -1.34
N GLU A 51 1.85 -13.49 -1.47
CA GLU A 51 1.98 -14.73 -0.69
C GLU A 51 3.37 -15.37 -0.87
N LYS A 52 3.86 -15.46 -2.12
CA LYS A 52 5.20 -16.03 -2.41
C LYS A 52 6.34 -15.23 -1.80
N PHE A 53 6.22 -13.90 -1.76
CA PHE A 53 7.24 -13.06 -1.16
C PHE A 53 7.13 -13.02 0.36
N GLU A 54 5.91 -13.11 0.88
CA GLU A 54 5.62 -13.18 2.31
C GLU A 54 6.23 -14.46 2.89
N GLU A 55 6.00 -15.63 2.29
CA GLU A 55 6.60 -16.91 2.70
C GLU A 55 8.14 -16.84 2.75
N LYS A 56 8.78 -16.23 1.74
CA LYS A 56 10.23 -16.03 1.73
C LYS A 56 10.70 -15.09 2.84
N SER A 57 9.95 -14.01 3.07
CA SER A 57 10.28 -13.01 4.06
C SER A 57 9.98 -13.46 5.49
N GLU A 58 9.01 -14.35 5.69
CA GLU A 58 8.54 -14.81 7.00
C GLU A 58 9.69 -15.45 7.78
N SER A 59 10.48 -16.30 7.12
CA SER A 59 11.66 -16.92 7.72
C SER A 59 12.72 -15.88 8.17
N LEU A 60 12.94 -14.83 7.37
CA LEU A 60 13.88 -13.76 7.66
C LEU A 60 13.37 -12.85 8.78
N VAL A 61 12.09 -12.51 8.76
CA VAL A 61 11.42 -11.71 9.78
C VAL A 61 11.40 -12.46 11.11
N ALA A 62 11.06 -13.75 11.11
CA ALA A 62 11.10 -14.58 12.30
C ALA A 62 12.53 -14.67 12.88
N ARG A 63 13.55 -14.79 12.03
CA ARG A 63 14.94 -14.78 12.48
C ARG A 63 15.35 -13.43 13.05
N LYS A 64 14.93 -12.33 12.41
CA LYS A 64 15.16 -10.97 12.89
C LYS A 64 14.55 -10.76 14.27
N ILE A 65 13.27 -11.10 14.46
CA ILE A 65 12.56 -10.95 15.74
C ILE A 65 13.24 -11.75 16.84
N ARG A 66 13.68 -12.98 16.55
CA ARG A 66 14.43 -13.79 17.52
C ARG A 66 15.73 -13.11 17.95
N LEU A 67 16.52 -12.62 16.99
CA LEU A 67 17.78 -11.92 17.28
C LEU A 67 17.54 -10.61 18.05
N GLU A 68 16.52 -9.84 17.70
CA GLU A 68 16.14 -8.63 18.44
C GLU A 68 15.80 -8.96 19.89
N LYS A 69 15.03 -10.04 20.12
CA LYS A 69 14.68 -10.50 21.46
C LYS A 69 15.88 -10.99 22.26
N ASP A 70 16.76 -11.79 21.65
CA ASP A 70 17.98 -12.26 22.31
C ASP A 70 18.88 -11.08 22.75
N ILE A 71 18.96 -10.04 21.92
CA ILE A 71 19.69 -8.80 22.21
C ILE A 71 18.99 -7.99 23.32
N GLU A 72 17.66 -7.90 23.29
CA GLU A 72 16.87 -7.22 24.31
C GLU A 72 17.04 -7.87 25.68
N GLU A 73 16.86 -9.19 25.79
CA GLU A 73 17.06 -9.96 27.03
C GLU A 73 18.47 -9.79 27.59
N PHE A 74 19.49 -9.79 26.72
CA PHE A 74 20.86 -9.53 27.13
C PHE A 74 21.06 -8.10 27.66
N CYS A 75 20.48 -7.11 27.00
CA CYS A 75 20.57 -5.71 27.42
C CYS A 75 19.80 -5.43 28.72
N GLU A 76 18.65 -6.10 28.93
CA GLU A 76 17.87 -6.05 30.16
C GLU A 76 18.64 -6.67 31.34
N PHE A 77 19.25 -7.84 31.15
CA PHE A 77 20.06 -8.48 32.19
C PHE A 77 21.30 -7.65 32.56
N HIS A 78 21.88 -6.93 31.59
CA HIS A 78 23.06 -6.10 31.77
C HIS A 78 22.78 -4.59 31.82
N MET A 79 21.59 -4.18 32.30
CA MET A 79 21.22 -2.77 32.44
C MET A 79 22.25 -1.94 33.24
N GLU A 80 22.90 -2.55 34.23
CA GLU A 80 23.96 -1.91 35.03
C GLU A 80 25.18 -1.47 34.18
N GLN A 81 25.41 -2.10 33.03
CA GLN A 81 26.48 -1.70 32.11
C GLN A 81 26.13 -0.46 31.26
N PHE A 82 24.90 0.05 31.34
CA PHE A 82 24.42 1.24 30.64
C PHE A 82 24.43 2.51 31.52
N ASP A 83 25.02 2.44 32.71
CA ASP A 83 24.98 3.52 33.71
C ASP A 83 25.74 4.80 33.31
N LYS A 84 26.81 4.66 32.50
CA LYS A 84 27.62 5.81 32.00
C LYS A 84 27.11 6.42 30.68
N GLY A 85 26.10 5.81 30.08
CA GLY A 85 25.53 6.22 28.80
C GLY A 85 24.45 5.23 28.38
N ARG A 86 23.22 5.72 28.17
CA ARG A 86 22.06 4.87 27.86
C ARG A 86 22.08 4.26 26.45
N THR A 87 23.14 4.49 25.68
CA THR A 87 23.27 4.08 24.28
C THR A 87 24.66 3.53 24.04
N LYS A 88 24.75 2.35 23.41
CA LYS A 88 25.98 1.74 22.90
C LYS A 88 25.93 1.74 21.37
N ASP A 89 27.01 2.22 20.75
CA ASP A 89 27.20 2.22 19.30
C ASP A 89 28.06 1.03 18.88
N PHE A 90 27.66 0.33 17.83
CA PHE A 90 28.34 -0.85 17.31
C PHE A 90 28.86 -0.65 15.87
N GLY A 91 28.82 0.57 15.33
CA GLY A 91 29.25 0.91 13.96
C GLY A 91 28.23 0.55 12.86
N PHE A 92 27.40 -0.48 13.08
CA PHE A 92 26.29 -0.86 12.19
C PHE A 92 24.90 -0.49 12.77
N GLY A 93 24.87 0.09 13.96
CA GLY A 93 23.64 0.47 14.64
C GLY A 93 23.91 0.87 16.09
N GLN A 94 22.86 1.37 16.73
CA GLN A 94 22.89 1.80 18.12
C GLN A 94 21.81 1.08 18.91
N ILE A 95 22.15 0.62 20.12
CA ILE A 95 21.21 0.02 21.07
C ILE A 95 21.18 0.91 22.31
N GLY A 96 19.99 1.28 22.78
CA GLY A 96 19.87 2.07 23.99
C GLY A 96 18.47 2.17 24.55
N PHE A 97 18.40 2.51 25.84
CA PHE A 97 17.14 2.67 26.56
C PHE A 97 16.62 4.10 26.46
N ARG A 98 15.37 4.25 26.00
CA ARG A 98 14.68 5.55 25.94
C ARG A 98 13.55 5.60 26.95
N LYS A 99 13.45 6.71 27.70
CA LYS A 99 12.24 7.04 28.46
C LYS A 99 11.22 7.64 27.49
N SER A 100 10.14 6.93 27.24
CA SER A 100 9.01 7.46 26.47
C SER A 100 7.99 8.06 27.44
N THR A 101 7.67 9.35 27.27
CA THR A 101 6.58 9.97 28.01
C THR A 101 5.27 9.57 27.33
N PRO A 102 4.32 8.91 28.02
CA PRO A 102 3.02 8.65 27.43
C PRO A 102 2.30 10.00 27.18
N LEU A 103 1.85 10.22 25.96
CA LEU A 103 0.92 11.33 25.66
C LEU A 103 -0.39 11.03 26.39
N LYS A 104 -0.81 11.96 27.26
CA LYS A 104 -2.16 12.00 27.83
C LYS A 104 -3.13 12.61 26.83
#